data_AF-A0A2E8MBE6-F1
#
_entry.id   AF-A0A2E8MBE6-F1
#
_cell.length_a   1.000
_cell.length_b   1.000
_cell.length_c   1.000
_cell.angle_alpha   90.00
_cell.angle_beta   90.00
_cell.angle_gamma   90.00
#
_symmetry.space_group_name_H-M   'P 1'
#
loop_
_entity.id
_entity.type
_entity.pdbx_description
1 polymer ?
#
loop_
_entity_poly.entity_id
_entity_poly.type
_entity_poly.pdbx_seq_one_letter_code
_entity_poly.pdbx_strand_id
1 'polypeptide(L)'
;QFEARVGDAASHLAEAFDLSPELADRLFRAGGVTVDMVAQMPAEYIASQLETDLSVAEKILVIAQGGGEALAAPEEAPAAPEEAPATDETSS
;
A
#
# COMPACT_ATOMS: atom_id res chain seq x y z
N GLN A 1 18.88 -0.53 -1.07
CA GLN A 1 17.84 -0.23 -0.07
C GLN A 1 16.45 0.01 -0.67
N PHE A 2 16.32 0.40 -1.94
CA PHE A 2 15.02 0.55 -2.60
C PHE A 2 14.40 -0.81 -2.99
N GLU A 3 15.22 -1.75 -3.50
CA GLU A 3 14.78 -3.08 -3.95
C GLU A 3 14.21 -3.97 -2.83
N ALA A 4 14.70 -3.85 -1.59
CA ALA A 4 14.18 -4.59 -0.45
C ALA A 4 12.74 -4.19 -0.07
N ARG A 5 12.31 -2.97 -0.44
CA ARG A 5 10.94 -2.49 -0.21
C ARG A 5 10.00 -2.85 -1.36
N VAL A 6 10.54 -3.05 -2.56
CA VAL A 6 9.77 -3.40 -3.77
C VAL A 6 9.24 -4.83 -3.70
N GLY A 7 10.07 -5.78 -3.27
CA GLY A 7 9.62 -7.17 -3.08
C GLY A 7 8.57 -7.29 -1.97
N ASP A 8 8.73 -6.53 -0.89
CA ASP A 8 7.80 -6.50 0.22
C ASP A 8 6.41 -5.97 -0.21
N ALA A 9 6.38 -4.92 -1.03
CA ALA A 9 5.13 -4.32 -1.52
C ALA A 9 4.32 -5.29 -2.41
N ALA A 10 4.94 -5.98 -3.36
CA ALA A 10 4.23 -6.93 -4.22
C ALA A 10 3.66 -8.12 -3.41
N SER A 11 4.40 -8.62 -2.43
CA SER A 11 3.90 -9.64 -1.49
C SER A 11 2.74 -9.11 -0.65
N HIS A 12 2.83 -7.87 -0.16
CA HIS A 12 1.74 -7.25 0.59
C HIS A 12 0.46 -7.08 -0.25
N LEU A 13 0.59 -6.70 -1.52
CA LEU A 13 -0.51 -6.64 -2.48
C LEU A 13 -1.12 -8.03 -2.72
N ALA A 14 -0.29 -9.06 -2.85
CA ALA A 14 -0.76 -10.43 -3.02
C ALA A 14 -1.65 -10.87 -1.85
N GLU A 15 -1.23 -10.58 -0.61
CA GLU A 15 -2.02 -10.89 0.59
C GLU A 15 -3.26 -9.99 0.73
N ALA A 16 -3.14 -8.68 0.47
CA ALA A 16 -4.24 -7.73 0.63
C ALA A 16 -5.41 -7.99 -0.32
N PHE A 17 -5.14 -8.48 -1.52
CA PHE A 17 -6.13 -8.72 -2.56
C PHE A 17 -6.42 -10.21 -2.79
N ASP A 18 -5.83 -11.10 -1.99
CA ASP A 18 -5.88 -12.56 -2.14
C ASP A 18 -5.51 -13.00 -3.58
N LEU A 19 -4.43 -12.42 -4.10
CA LEU A 19 -3.93 -12.65 -5.45
C LEU A 19 -2.77 -13.65 -5.45
N SER A 20 -2.62 -14.37 -6.55
CA SER A 20 -1.41 -15.15 -6.79
C SER A 20 -0.19 -14.21 -6.94
N PRO A 21 1.02 -14.67 -6.56
CA PRO A 21 2.23 -13.86 -6.66
C PRO A 21 2.50 -13.37 -8.10
N GLU A 22 2.09 -14.14 -9.11
CA GLU A 22 2.22 -13.78 -10.53
C GLU A 22 1.28 -12.65 -10.95
N LEU A 23 0.09 -12.54 -10.34
CA LEU A 23 -0.85 -11.44 -10.59
C LEU A 23 -0.42 -10.18 -9.84
N ALA A 24 0.07 -10.33 -8.61
CA ALA A 24 0.60 -9.22 -7.83
C ALA A 24 1.85 -8.61 -8.49
N ASP A 25 2.76 -9.42 -9.04
CA ASP A 25 3.93 -8.92 -9.79
C ASP A 25 3.53 -8.13 -11.04
N ARG A 26 2.50 -8.59 -11.77
CA ARG A 26 1.92 -7.87 -12.92
C ARG A 26 1.29 -6.54 -12.50
N LEU A 27 0.49 -6.54 -11.43
CA LEU A 27 -0.13 -5.33 -10.89
C LEU A 27 0.93 -4.32 -10.43
N PHE A 28 1.99 -4.80 -9.77
CA PHE A 28 3.11 -3.98 -9.33
C PHE A 28 3.83 -3.32 -10.52
N ARG A 29 4.13 -4.10 -11.57
CA ARG A 29 4.75 -3.59 -12.82
C ARG A 29 3.85 -2.60 -13.57
N ALA A 30 2.54 -2.76 -13.45
CA ALA A 30 1.54 -1.82 -14.00
C ALA A 30 1.46 -0.49 -13.23
N GLY A 31 2.24 -0.33 -12.15
CA GLY A 31 2.25 0.88 -11.32
C GLY A 31 1.35 0.79 -10.09
N GLY A 32 0.71 -0.36 -9.84
CA GLY A 32 -0.04 -0.66 -8.62
C GLY A 32 0.87 -1.02 -7.47
N VAL A 33 1.77 -0.11 -7.08
CA VAL A 33 2.77 -0.31 -6.01
C VAL A 33 2.12 -0.29 -4.62
N THR A 34 0.96 0.36 -4.50
CA THR A 34 0.20 0.52 -3.26
C THR A 34 -1.30 0.38 -3.50
N VAL A 35 -2.07 0.09 -2.45
CA VAL A 35 -3.54 0.00 -2.51
C VAL A 35 -4.17 1.28 -3.05
N ASP A 36 -3.68 2.46 -2.63
CA ASP A 36 -4.15 3.77 -3.13
C ASP A 36 -3.90 3.94 -4.63
N MET A 37 -2.70 3.57 -5.10
CA MET A 37 -2.38 3.61 -6.53
C MET A 37 -3.28 2.66 -7.34
N VAL A 38 -3.55 1.46 -6.82
CA VAL A 38 -4.47 0.50 -7.46
C VAL A 38 -5.89 1.05 -7.51
N ALA A 39 -6.36 1.71 -6.45
CA ALA A 39 -7.69 2.32 -6.40
C ALA A 39 -7.90 3.43 -7.45
N GLN A 40 -6.80 4.06 -7.88
CA GLN A 40 -6.79 5.09 -8.94
C GLN A 40 -6.70 4.50 -10.36
N MET A 41 -6.44 3.20 -10.51
CA MET A 41 -6.31 2.55 -11.82
C MET A 41 -7.68 2.21 -12.44
N PRO A 42 -7.82 2.28 -13.78
CA PRO A 42 -9.02 1.80 -14.46
C PRO A 42 -9.16 0.28 -14.35
N ALA A 43 -10.39 -0.21 -14.13
CA ALA A 43 -10.68 -1.66 -14.11
C ALA A 43 -10.24 -2.36 -15.40
N GLU A 44 -10.50 -1.72 -16.55
CA GLU A 44 -10.10 -2.21 -17.87
C GLU A 44 -8.58 -2.32 -18.01
N TYR A 45 -7.85 -1.37 -17.42
CA TYR A 45 -6.40 -1.37 -17.42
C TYR A 45 -5.85 -2.50 -16.54
N ILE A 46 -6.37 -2.66 -15.32
CA ILE A 46 -6.00 -3.76 -14.42
C ILE A 46 -6.27 -5.10 -15.12
N ALA A 47 -7.47 -5.30 -15.68
CA ALA A 47 -7.84 -6.53 -16.38
C ALA A 47 -6.87 -6.85 -17.53
N SER A 48 -6.49 -5.84 -18.32
CA SER A 48 -5.52 -5.99 -19.40
C SER A 48 -4.12 -6.34 -18.90
N GLN A 49 -3.67 -5.76 -17.79
CA GLN A 49 -2.32 -6.01 -17.25
C GLN A 49 -2.22 -7.38 -16.56
N LEU A 50 -3.30 -7.81 -15.92
CA LEU A 50 -3.39 -9.08 -15.22
C LEU A 50 -3.79 -10.24 -16.15
N GLU A 51 -4.12 -9.93 -17.42
CA GLU A 51 -4.63 -10.89 -18.41
C GLU A 51 -5.82 -11.68 -17.85
N THR A 52 -6.74 -10.97 -17.20
CA THR A 52 -7.89 -11.53 -16.48
C THR A 52 -9.18 -10.85 -16.91
N ASP A 53 -10.31 -11.39 -16.43
CA ASP A 53 -11.63 -10.82 -16.68
C ASP A 53 -11.84 -9.50 -15.92
N LEU A 54 -12.66 -8.62 -16.51
CA LEU A 54 -13.02 -7.34 -15.90
C LEU A 54 -13.63 -7.51 -14.51
N SER A 55 -14.42 -8.57 -14.30
CA SER A 55 -15.02 -8.90 -13.00
C SER A 55 -13.99 -9.17 -11.90
N VAL A 56 -12.80 -9.67 -12.25
CA VAL A 56 -11.70 -9.88 -11.28
C VAL A 56 -11.04 -8.54 -10.95
N ALA A 57 -10.79 -7.72 -11.95
CA ALA A 57 -10.24 -6.38 -11.77
C ALA A 57 -11.15 -5.48 -10.93
N GLU A 58 -12.47 -5.54 -11.14
CA GLU A 58 -13.46 -4.82 -10.33
C GLU A 58 -13.43 -5.24 -8.86
N LYS A 59 -13.26 -6.53 -8.55
CA LYS A 59 -13.12 -7.00 -7.17
C LYS A 59 -11.88 -6.41 -6.49
N ILE A 60 -10.76 -6.38 -7.21
CA ILE A 60 -9.51 -5.78 -6.71
C ILE A 60 -9.74 -4.29 -6.40
N LEU A 61 -10.42 -3.56 -7.29
CA LEU A 61 -10.74 -2.14 -7.08
C LEU A 61 -11.68 -1.91 -5.91
N VAL A 62 -12.70 -2.74 -5.73
CA VAL A 62 -13.61 -2.65 -4.58
C VAL A 62 -12.83 -2.81 -3.27
N ILE A 63 -11.91 -3.78 -3.20
CA ILE A 63 -11.04 -3.95 -2.03
C ILE A 63 -10.15 -2.72 -1.86
N ALA A 64 -9.57 -2.21 -2.96
CA ALA A 64 -8.61 -1.10 -2.94
C ALA A 64 -9.24 0.23 -2.50
N GLN A 65 -10.51 0.44 -2.84
CA GLN A 65 -11.29 1.63 -2.45
C GLN A 65 -11.79 1.57 -1.00
N GLY A 66 -11.35 0.59 -0.20
CA GLY A 66 -11.74 0.43 1.19
C GLY A 66 -12.99 -0.43 1.41
N GLY A 67 -13.40 -1.20 0.39
CA GLY A 67 -14.43 -2.23 0.54
C GLY A 67 -13.95 -3.47 1.30
N GLY A 68 -12.63 -3.64 1.46
CA GLY A 68 -12.01 -4.52 2.45
C GLY A 68 -11.60 -3.70 3.66
N GLU A 69 -12.00 -4.14 4.85
CA GLU A 69 -11.84 -3.51 6.17
C GLU A 69 -10.92 -2.29 6.26
N ALA A 70 -11.57 -1.15 6.49
CA ALA A 70 -10.99 0.11 6.93
C ALA A 70 -9.98 -0.07 8.06
N LEU A 71 -8.70 0.09 7.74
CA LEU A 71 -7.73 0.72 8.62
C LEU A 71 -7.01 1.80 7.80
N ALA A 72 -7.81 2.80 7.40
CA ALA A 72 -7.28 4.10 7.05
C ALA A 72 -6.55 4.67 8.28
N ALA A 73 -5.36 5.18 8.01
CA ALA A 73 -4.39 5.74 8.93
C ALA A 73 -4.97 6.83 9.86
N PRO A 74 -4.37 7.05 11.04
CA PRO A 74 -3.93 8.40 11.37
C PRO A 74 -2.63 8.63 10.57
N GLU A 75 -2.60 9.46 9.53
CA GLU A 75 -2.47 10.91 9.70
C GLU A 75 -2.10 11.31 11.14
N GLU A 76 -0.89 10.93 11.56
CA GLU A 76 -0.20 11.65 12.64
C GLU A 76 1.07 12.27 12.05
N ALA A 77 1.12 13.58 12.21
CA ALA A 77 1.94 14.54 11.51
C ALA A 77 3.47 14.31 11.66
N PRO A 78 4.29 14.80 10.72
CA PRO A 78 5.72 14.91 10.94
C PRO A 78 5.96 16.03 11.97
N ALA A 79 6.25 15.67 13.22
CA ALA A 79 6.69 16.63 14.23
C ALA A 79 7.80 16.02 15.08
N ALA A 80 9.00 15.97 14.51
CA ALA A 80 10.23 16.23 15.25
C ALA A 80 10.93 17.38 14.49
N PRO A 81 11.46 18.42 15.15
CA PRO A 81 12.41 18.28 16.26
C PRO A 81 12.27 19.33 17.40
N GLU A 82 13.11 19.16 18.43
CA GLU A 82 13.68 20.21 19.31
C GLU A 82 12.74 21.14 20.12
N GLU A 83 12.65 20.92 21.43
CA GLU A 83 13.22 21.83 22.45
C GLU A 83 13.01 21.22 23.85
N ALA A 84 14.11 20.93 24.54
CA ALA A 84 14.15 20.94 26.01
C ALA A 84 15.61 21.15 26.46
N PRO A 85 16.02 22.40 26.77
CA PRO A 85 17.16 22.62 27.64
C PRO A 85 16.77 22.37 29.11
N ALA A 86 17.77 22.37 30.00
CA ALA A 86 17.75 22.11 31.46
C ALA A 86 18.02 20.64 31.81
N THR A 87 19.22 20.19 32.19
CA THR A 87 20.12 20.65 33.27
C THR A 87 19.40 21.23 34.49
N ASP A 88 19.19 20.38 35.50
CA ASP A 88 19.44 20.67 36.93
C ASP A 88 19.43 19.31 37.67
N GLU A 89 20.58 18.75 38.04
CA GLU A 89 21.22 18.88 39.36
C GLU A 89 20.38 18.40 40.56
N THR A 90 20.88 17.30 41.16
CA THR A 90 21.10 17.10 42.60
C THR A 90 19.93 17.24 43.58
N SER A 91 19.51 16.10 44.14
CA SER A 91 19.09 15.99 45.55
C SER A 91 19.29 14.52 45.96
N SER A 92 20.35 14.17 46.69
CA SER A 92 20.58 14.31 48.14
C SER A 92 19.56 13.59 49.01
#